data_AF-A0A3N9TW64-F1
#
_entry.id   AF-A0A3N9TW64-F1
#
_cell.length_a   1.000
_cell.length_b   1.000
_cell.length_c   1.000
_cell.angle_alpha   90.00
_cell.angle_beta   90.00
_cell.angle_gamma   90.00
#
_symmetry.space_group_name_H-M   'P 1'
#
loop_
_entity.id
_entity.type
_entity.pdbx_description
1 polymer ?
#
loop_
_entity_poly.entity_id
_entity_poly.type
_entity_poly.pdbx_seq_one_letter_code
_entity_poly.pdbx_strand_id
1 'polypeptide(L)'
;MKHETFFDIMKCWMKKRTFFPDDMNGGIVMIRQAKAEDAEQVAPLIYIILEDMELPFLKGVSKEMMLEMIEASFLRSDYRFSKENVMVKEIDGKVAGILVSYHGEHAENMDDEWEGIQDMFGIVNKIPLFTEQETWMGEYYLDSLVVDSSYRGQGIGKELLHAFKELAVAKNCEIIALNVEKANEGALNLYKKLGYESEYDLVLSGHDYYHMTQNVRS
;
A
#
# COMPACT_ATOMS: atom_id res chain seq x y z
N MET A 1 5.51 -33.05 -4.27
CA MET A 1 5.79 -31.88 -3.40
C MET A 1 4.47 -31.17 -3.17
N LYS A 2 4.07 -30.93 -1.92
CA LYS A 2 2.85 -30.17 -1.63
C LYS A 2 3.14 -28.71 -1.99
N HIS A 3 2.38 -28.13 -2.92
CA HIS A 3 2.42 -26.69 -3.16
C HIS A 3 1.85 -26.01 -1.90
N GLU A 4 2.67 -25.27 -1.17
CA GLU A 4 2.18 -24.37 -0.12
C GLU A 4 1.32 -23.30 -0.78
N THR A 5 0.13 -23.04 -0.24
CA THR A 5 -0.72 -21.96 -0.76
C THR A 5 -0.11 -20.62 -0.38
N PHE A 6 -0.47 -19.55 -1.11
CA PHE A 6 -0.14 -18.17 -0.73
C PHE A 6 -0.43 -17.89 0.76
N PHE A 7 -1.57 -18.39 1.25
CA PHE A 7 -1.97 -18.29 2.66
C PHE A 7 -1.04 -19.05 3.62
N ASP A 8 -0.44 -20.16 3.20
CA ASP A 8 0.52 -20.93 4.02
C ASP A 8 1.87 -20.23 4.10
N ILE A 9 2.35 -19.66 2.99
CA ILE A 9 3.58 -18.86 2.94
C ILE A 9 3.40 -17.60 3.82
N MET A 10 2.26 -16.92 3.71
CA MET A 10 1.91 -15.78 4.55
C MET A 10 1.83 -16.14 6.03
N LYS A 11 1.20 -17.27 6.39
CA LYS A 11 1.19 -17.77 7.79
C LYS A 11 2.58 -18.11 8.30
N CYS A 12 3.44 -18.68 7.47
CA CYS A 12 4.82 -19.02 7.82
C CYS A 12 5.67 -17.75 8.02
N TRP A 13 5.52 -16.77 7.13
CA TRP A 13 6.17 -15.45 7.22
C TRP A 13 5.71 -14.68 8.47
N MET A 14 4.39 -14.61 8.73
CA MET A 14 3.83 -13.97 9.93
C MET A 14 4.29 -14.64 11.24
N LYS A 15 4.36 -15.97 11.29
CA LYS A 15 4.84 -16.71 12.49
C LYS A 15 6.33 -16.49 12.79
N LYS A 16 7.14 -16.15 11.79
CA LYS A 16 8.59 -15.93 11.97
C LYS A 16 8.93 -14.52 12.48
N ARG A 17 7.97 -13.59 12.52
CA ARG A 17 8.19 -12.17 12.86
C ARG A 17 7.41 -11.65 14.06
N THR A 18 6.75 -12.51 14.84
CA THR A 18 6.18 -12.14 16.16
C THR A 18 7.26 -11.87 17.23
N PHE A 19 8.49 -11.50 16.86
CA PHE A 19 9.56 -11.25 17.83
C PHE A 19 10.48 -10.11 17.35
N PHE A 20 10.03 -8.88 17.60
CA PHE A 20 10.94 -7.80 17.99
C PHE A 20 10.66 -7.55 19.47
N PRO A 21 11.70 -7.41 20.31
CA PRO A 21 11.53 -7.32 21.76
C PRO A 21 10.69 -6.11 22.10
N ASP A 22 9.88 -6.25 23.15
CA ASP A 22 9.19 -5.15 23.83
C ASP A 22 10.08 -3.91 23.82
N ASP A 23 9.57 -2.78 23.31
CA ASP A 23 10.17 -1.49 23.64
C ASP A 23 10.23 -1.41 25.17
N MET A 24 11.20 -0.71 25.75
CA MET A 24 11.47 -0.60 27.18
C MET A 24 10.28 -0.04 28.02
N ASN A 25 9.11 0.16 27.39
CA ASN A 25 7.83 0.55 27.95
C ASN A 25 6.71 -0.52 27.85
N GLY A 26 6.98 -1.74 27.37
CA GLY A 26 6.03 -2.88 27.43
C GLY A 26 4.85 -2.82 26.45
N GLY A 27 4.95 -2.02 25.37
CA GLY A 27 3.94 -1.92 24.33
C GLY A 27 4.09 -2.96 23.23
N ILE A 28 2.96 -3.48 22.71
CA ILE A 28 2.98 -4.44 21.59
C ILE A 28 3.20 -3.67 20.30
N VAL A 29 4.34 -3.91 19.65
CA VAL A 29 4.73 -3.29 18.38
C VAL A 29 4.88 -4.37 17.33
N MET A 30 4.11 -4.30 16.24
CA MET A 30 4.18 -5.32 15.19
C MET A 30 3.91 -4.77 13.79
N ILE A 31 4.56 -5.36 12.79
CA ILE A 31 4.17 -5.21 11.38
C ILE A 31 3.45 -6.48 10.96
N ARG A 32 2.25 -6.34 10.39
CA ARG A 32 1.42 -7.47 9.99
C ARG A 32 0.55 -7.14 8.80
N GLN A 33 0.03 -8.17 8.14
CA GLN A 33 -1.08 -8.00 7.21
C GLN A 33 -2.26 -7.33 7.92
N ALA A 34 -2.96 -6.45 7.21
CA ALA A 34 -4.20 -5.88 7.70
C ALA A 34 -5.30 -6.95 7.81
N LYS A 35 -6.24 -6.71 8.71
CA LYS A 35 -7.41 -7.54 8.97
C LYS A 35 -8.67 -6.71 8.75
N ALA A 36 -9.81 -7.37 8.63
CA ALA A 36 -11.10 -6.70 8.46
C ALA A 36 -11.39 -5.68 9.57
N GLU A 37 -10.95 -5.96 10.80
CA GLU A 37 -11.16 -5.07 11.95
C GLU A 37 -10.31 -3.78 11.90
N ASP A 38 -9.31 -3.70 11.01
CA ASP A 38 -8.48 -2.50 10.86
C ASP A 38 -9.16 -1.43 9.97
N ALA A 39 -10.29 -1.74 9.32
CA ALA A 39 -10.92 -0.88 8.31
C ALA A 39 -11.08 0.58 8.77
N GLU A 40 -11.65 0.79 9.96
CA GLU A 40 -11.90 2.12 10.53
C GLU A 40 -10.58 2.91 10.78
N GLN A 41 -9.49 2.23 11.13
CA GLN A 41 -8.19 2.87 11.37
C GLN A 41 -7.38 3.08 10.08
N VAL A 42 -7.60 2.22 9.08
CA VAL A 42 -6.89 2.26 7.79
C VAL A 42 -7.54 3.26 6.83
N ALA A 43 -8.86 3.41 6.85
CA ALA A 43 -9.58 4.28 5.93
C ALA A 43 -9.12 5.75 5.97
N PRO A 44 -8.90 6.38 7.14
CA PRO A 44 -8.35 7.74 7.21
C PRO A 44 -6.95 7.86 6.61
N LEU A 45 -6.13 6.81 6.69
CA LEU A 45 -4.78 6.80 6.12
C LEU A 45 -4.82 6.68 4.60
N ILE A 46 -5.69 5.84 4.05
CA ILE A 46 -5.95 5.79 2.59
C ILE A 46 -6.52 7.11 2.11
N TYR A 47 -7.42 7.74 2.86
CA TYR A 47 -7.98 9.05 2.48
C TYR A 47 -6.88 10.11 2.31
N ILE A 48 -5.87 10.14 3.19
CA ILE A 48 -4.72 11.06 3.04
C ILE A 48 -4.02 10.84 1.70
N ILE A 49 -3.80 9.57 1.32
CA ILE A 49 -3.18 9.22 0.03
C ILE A 49 -4.02 9.78 -1.14
N LEU A 50 -5.33 9.52 -1.14
CA LEU A 50 -6.22 9.97 -2.21
C LEU A 50 -6.34 11.50 -2.28
N GLU A 51 -6.32 12.17 -1.12
CA GLU A 51 -6.35 13.63 -1.00
C GLU A 51 -5.06 14.25 -1.57
N ASP A 52 -3.90 13.69 -1.22
CA ASP A 52 -2.59 14.13 -1.74
C ASP A 52 -2.46 13.92 -3.26
N MET A 53 -3.17 12.94 -3.83
CA MET A 53 -3.24 12.71 -5.29
C MET A 53 -4.22 13.65 -6.02
N GLU A 54 -4.95 14.51 -5.30
CA GLU A 54 -5.92 15.48 -5.85
C GLU A 54 -6.98 14.86 -6.79
N LEU A 55 -7.39 13.61 -6.54
CA LEU A 55 -8.24 12.84 -7.46
C LEU A 55 -9.58 13.57 -7.76
N PRO A 56 -10.00 13.64 -9.05
CA PRO A 56 -11.26 14.30 -9.43
C PRO A 56 -12.50 13.75 -8.70
N PHE A 57 -12.49 12.45 -8.38
CA PHE A 57 -13.58 11.78 -7.67
C PHE A 57 -13.89 12.43 -6.32
N LEU A 58 -12.87 12.87 -5.57
CA LEU A 58 -13.05 13.46 -4.24
C LEU A 58 -13.85 14.77 -4.26
N LYS A 59 -13.92 15.46 -5.41
CA LYS A 59 -14.72 16.70 -5.56
C LYS A 59 -16.22 16.42 -5.60
N GLY A 60 -16.64 15.18 -5.84
CA GLY A 60 -18.04 14.78 -5.99
C GLY A 60 -18.67 14.16 -4.74
N VAL A 61 -17.90 13.90 -3.69
CA VAL A 61 -18.35 13.19 -2.48
C VAL A 61 -17.90 13.91 -1.20
N SER A 62 -18.60 13.70 -0.09
CA SER A 62 -18.12 14.19 1.20
C SER A 62 -16.97 13.30 1.73
N LYS A 63 -16.17 13.84 2.64
CA LYS A 63 -15.11 13.06 3.30
C LYS A 63 -15.66 11.85 4.03
N GLU A 64 -16.78 12.01 4.73
CA GLU A 64 -17.45 10.94 5.48
C GLU A 64 -17.88 9.81 4.53
N MET A 65 -18.53 10.15 3.42
CA MET A 65 -18.92 9.17 2.40
C MET A 65 -17.68 8.47 1.81
N MET A 66 -16.60 9.21 1.53
CA MET A 66 -15.37 8.61 1.01
C MET A 66 -14.76 7.62 2.01
N LEU A 67 -14.76 7.94 3.31
CA LEU A 67 -14.27 7.02 4.34
C LEU A 67 -15.09 5.73 4.37
N GLU A 68 -16.43 5.83 4.34
CA GLU A 68 -17.31 4.65 4.26
C GLU A 68 -17.06 3.83 2.98
N MET A 69 -16.83 4.49 1.84
CA MET A 69 -16.48 3.83 0.59
C MET A 69 -15.14 3.10 0.67
N ILE A 70 -14.14 3.69 1.33
CA ILE A 70 -12.83 3.06 1.58
C ILE A 70 -12.99 1.85 2.50
N GLU A 71 -13.77 1.95 3.57
CA GLU A 71 -14.02 0.80 4.47
C GLU A 71 -14.72 -0.34 3.73
N ALA A 72 -15.72 -0.03 2.90
CA ALA A 72 -16.42 -1.00 2.09
C ALA A 72 -15.49 -1.67 1.06
N SER A 73 -14.60 -0.90 0.43
CA SER A 73 -13.66 -1.40 -0.57
C SER A 73 -12.52 -2.22 0.04
N PHE A 74 -12.05 -1.83 1.23
CA PHE A 74 -11.03 -2.54 2.01
C PHE A 74 -11.43 -3.98 2.35
N LEU A 75 -12.74 -4.25 2.46
CA LEU A 75 -13.27 -5.59 2.75
C LEU A 75 -13.42 -6.47 1.49
N ARG A 76 -13.43 -5.88 0.29
CA ARG A 76 -13.57 -6.61 -0.98
C ARG A 76 -12.26 -7.31 -1.34
N SER A 77 -12.34 -8.57 -1.77
CA SER A 77 -11.18 -9.27 -2.33
C SER A 77 -10.76 -8.60 -3.63
N ASP A 78 -9.46 -8.63 -3.91
CA ASP A 78 -8.87 -8.19 -5.18
C ASP A 78 -9.06 -6.70 -5.52
N TYR A 79 -9.52 -5.88 -4.58
CA TYR A 79 -9.54 -4.42 -4.73
C TYR A 79 -8.17 -3.81 -4.40
N ARG A 80 -7.80 -2.69 -5.03
CA ARG A 80 -6.48 -2.03 -4.85
C ARG A 80 -6.13 -1.84 -3.38
N PHE A 81 -7.04 -1.26 -2.61
CA PHE A 81 -6.88 -1.01 -1.17
C PHE A 81 -7.49 -2.09 -0.29
N SER A 82 -7.69 -3.30 -0.79
CA SER A 82 -8.17 -4.44 0.02
C SER A 82 -7.20 -4.79 1.14
N LYS A 83 -7.72 -5.35 2.24
CA LYS A 83 -6.92 -5.88 3.36
C LYS A 83 -5.82 -6.85 2.93
N GLU A 84 -5.96 -7.53 1.80
CA GLU A 84 -4.97 -8.42 1.19
C GLU A 84 -3.73 -7.68 0.64
N ASN A 85 -3.88 -6.41 0.25
CA ASN A 85 -2.79 -5.58 -0.27
C ASN A 85 -2.19 -4.63 0.78
N VAL A 86 -2.84 -4.49 1.94
CA VAL A 86 -2.42 -3.55 3.00
C VAL A 86 -1.64 -4.26 4.11
N MET A 87 -0.44 -3.76 4.38
CA MET A 87 0.35 -4.08 5.57
C MET A 87 0.26 -2.92 6.56
N VAL A 88 0.03 -3.22 7.84
CA VAL A 88 -0.08 -2.24 8.92
C VAL A 88 1.13 -2.32 9.85
N LYS A 89 1.60 -1.15 10.32
CA LYS A 89 2.40 -1.03 11.54
C LYS A 89 1.44 -0.74 12.69
N GLU A 90 1.37 -1.66 13.65
CA GLU A 90 0.59 -1.52 14.87
C GLU A 90 1.49 -1.17 16.05
N ILE A 91 1.07 -0.21 16.86
CA ILE A 91 1.68 0.19 18.13
C ILE A 91 0.54 0.28 19.15
N ASP A 92 0.57 -0.59 20.17
CA ASP A 92 -0.41 -0.61 21.26
C ASP A 92 -1.88 -0.70 20.78
N GLY A 93 -2.15 -1.58 19.81
CA GLY A 93 -3.49 -1.76 19.25
C GLY A 93 -3.91 -0.69 18.24
N LYS A 94 -3.06 0.30 17.97
CA LYS A 94 -3.34 1.39 17.03
C LYS A 94 -2.52 1.25 15.76
N VAL A 95 -3.15 1.45 14.61
CA VAL A 95 -2.47 1.52 13.32
C VAL A 95 -1.69 2.84 13.25
N ALA A 96 -0.38 2.75 13.28
CA ALA A 96 0.55 3.89 13.23
C ALA A 96 0.97 4.23 11.78
N GLY A 97 0.76 3.32 10.83
CA GLY A 97 1.05 3.54 9.42
C GLY A 97 0.69 2.32 8.58
N ILE A 98 0.57 2.54 7.27
CA ILE A 98 0.25 1.51 6.29
C ILE A 98 1.20 1.53 5.10
N LEU A 99 1.30 0.38 4.45
CA LEU A 99 1.94 0.20 3.15
C LEU A 99 1.01 -0.64 2.28
N VAL A 100 0.73 -0.16 1.07
CA VAL A 100 -0.09 -0.82 0.06
C VAL A 100 0.82 -1.40 -1.00
N SER A 101 0.68 -2.69 -1.31
CA SER A 101 1.52 -3.35 -2.31
C SER A 101 0.86 -4.56 -2.94
N TYR A 102 1.17 -4.82 -4.21
CA TYR A 102 0.61 -5.91 -4.99
C TYR A 102 1.47 -6.26 -6.21
N HIS A 103 1.13 -7.37 -6.87
CA HIS A 103 1.76 -7.75 -8.13
C HIS A 103 1.36 -6.79 -9.25
N GLY A 104 2.33 -6.28 -10.01
CA GLY A 104 2.11 -5.25 -11.02
C GLY A 104 1.12 -5.67 -12.10
N GLU A 105 1.11 -6.94 -12.48
CA GLU A 105 0.15 -7.50 -13.45
C GLU A 105 -1.32 -7.45 -13.01
N HIS A 106 -1.61 -7.21 -11.73
CA HIS A 106 -2.98 -7.15 -11.24
C HIS A 106 -3.57 -5.73 -11.23
N ALA A 107 -2.74 -4.69 -11.36
CA ALA A 107 -3.17 -3.30 -11.18
C ALA A 107 -4.31 -2.87 -12.12
N GLU A 108 -4.34 -3.41 -13.35
CA GLU A 108 -5.34 -3.07 -14.37
C GLU A 108 -6.77 -3.44 -13.96
N ASN A 109 -6.95 -4.54 -13.22
CA ASN A 109 -8.28 -5.08 -12.90
C ASN A 109 -8.70 -4.82 -11.44
N MET A 110 -7.81 -4.25 -10.62
CA MET A 110 -8.06 -4.04 -9.19
C MET A 110 -9.15 -3.01 -8.89
N ASP A 111 -9.51 -2.20 -9.87
CA ASP A 111 -10.52 -1.15 -9.75
C ASP A 111 -11.84 -1.52 -10.46
N ASP A 112 -11.99 -2.75 -10.99
CA ASP A 112 -13.18 -3.22 -11.71
C ASP A 112 -14.47 -3.11 -10.88
N GLU A 113 -14.36 -3.37 -9.57
CA GLU A 113 -15.46 -3.32 -8.63
C GLU A 113 -15.81 -1.89 -8.17
N TRP A 114 -15.06 -0.88 -8.61
CA TRP A 114 -15.27 0.52 -8.23
C TRP A 114 -16.65 1.05 -8.62
N GLU A 115 -17.15 0.68 -9.79
CA GLU A 115 -18.51 1.05 -10.20
C GLU A 115 -19.58 0.43 -9.28
N GLY A 116 -19.37 -0.81 -8.85
CA GLY A 116 -20.26 -1.49 -7.92
C GLY A 116 -20.22 -0.86 -6.53
N ILE A 117 -19.07 -0.35 -6.09
CA ILE A 117 -18.96 0.45 -4.87
C ILE A 117 -19.75 1.74 -5.02
N GLN A 118 -19.57 2.49 -6.10
CA GLN A 118 -20.33 3.71 -6.37
C GLN A 118 -21.86 3.48 -6.35
N ASP A 119 -22.34 2.35 -6.88
CA ASP A 119 -23.75 1.96 -6.82
C ASP A 119 -24.28 1.78 -5.38
N MET A 120 -23.49 1.14 -4.50
CA MET A 120 -23.88 0.94 -3.10
C MET A 120 -24.10 2.26 -2.35
N PHE A 121 -23.40 3.32 -2.76
CA PHE A 121 -23.48 4.66 -2.17
C PHE A 121 -24.38 5.63 -2.96
N GLY A 122 -25.09 5.14 -3.99
CA GLY A 122 -26.04 5.93 -4.76
C GLY A 122 -25.41 7.00 -5.65
N ILE A 123 -24.14 6.83 -6.06
CA ILE A 123 -23.46 7.77 -6.95
C ILE A 123 -23.97 7.59 -8.38
N VAL A 124 -24.64 8.61 -8.91
CA VAL A 124 -25.26 8.59 -10.24
C VAL A 124 -24.25 8.84 -11.36
N ASN A 125 -23.34 9.79 -11.17
CA ASN A 125 -22.34 10.15 -12.17
C ASN A 125 -21.05 9.39 -11.88
N LYS A 126 -20.99 8.14 -12.34
CA LYS A 126 -19.84 7.28 -12.10
C LYS A 126 -18.60 7.78 -12.83
N ILE A 127 -17.48 7.83 -12.13
CA ILE A 127 -16.16 8.07 -12.72
C ILE A 127 -15.15 7.07 -12.14
N PRO A 128 -14.12 6.67 -12.91
CA PRO A 128 -13.06 5.80 -12.41
C PRO A 128 -12.26 6.48 -11.29
N LEU A 129 -11.70 5.70 -10.38
CA LEU A 129 -10.80 6.21 -9.33
C LEU A 129 -9.38 6.42 -9.89
N PHE A 130 -8.87 5.43 -10.63
CA PHE A 130 -7.58 5.45 -11.30
C PHE A 130 -7.75 5.08 -12.77
N THR A 131 -6.96 5.67 -13.65
CA THR A 131 -7.05 5.45 -15.11
C THR A 131 -5.70 5.25 -15.80
N GLU A 132 -4.61 5.40 -15.05
CA GLU A 132 -3.26 5.45 -15.61
C GLU A 132 -2.53 4.15 -15.32
N GLN A 133 -1.65 3.74 -16.24
CA GLN A 133 -0.79 2.59 -16.03
C GLN A 133 0.41 3.00 -15.17
N GLU A 134 0.59 2.31 -14.06
CA GLU A 134 1.61 2.62 -13.05
C GLU A 134 2.61 1.49 -12.81
N THR A 135 2.35 0.32 -13.40
CA THR A 135 3.02 -0.95 -13.08
C THR A 135 3.29 -1.81 -14.32
N TRP A 136 4.24 -2.74 -14.19
CA TRP A 136 4.61 -3.70 -15.23
C TRP A 136 4.59 -5.15 -14.71
N MET A 137 4.46 -6.08 -15.65
CA MET A 137 4.43 -7.52 -15.36
C MET A 137 5.75 -7.98 -14.72
N GLY A 138 5.65 -8.76 -13.64
CA GLY A 138 6.81 -9.32 -12.95
C GLY A 138 7.35 -8.45 -11.81
N GLU A 139 6.78 -7.27 -11.61
CA GLU A 139 7.08 -6.39 -10.48
C GLU A 139 6.20 -6.72 -9.27
N TYR A 140 6.78 -6.62 -8.08
CA TYR A 140 6.00 -6.42 -6.87
C TYR A 140 6.02 -4.94 -6.52
N TYR A 141 4.90 -4.27 -6.74
CA TYR A 141 4.77 -2.82 -6.72
C TYR A 141 4.38 -2.32 -5.33
N LEU A 142 5.11 -1.31 -4.84
CA LEU A 142 4.71 -0.48 -3.71
C LEU A 142 3.89 0.68 -4.28
N ASP A 143 2.59 0.64 -4.00
CA ASP A 143 1.65 1.67 -4.44
C ASP A 143 1.73 2.90 -3.55
N SER A 144 1.54 2.68 -2.24
CA SER A 144 1.43 3.78 -1.29
C SER A 144 2.06 3.45 0.05
N LEU A 145 2.61 4.46 0.71
CA LEU A 145 3.10 4.38 2.08
C LEU A 145 2.73 5.66 2.81
N VAL A 146 2.00 5.52 3.92
CA VAL A 146 1.66 6.66 4.79
C VAL A 146 1.86 6.29 6.25
N VAL A 147 2.44 7.22 7.00
CA VAL A 147 2.58 7.13 8.45
C VAL A 147 1.66 8.17 9.07
N ASP A 148 0.85 7.74 10.03
CA ASP A 148 -0.03 8.61 10.79
C ASP A 148 0.79 9.76 11.38
N SER A 149 0.26 10.97 11.29
CA SER A 149 0.97 12.20 11.68
C SER A 149 1.51 12.17 13.12
N SER A 150 0.82 11.47 14.02
CA SER A 150 1.19 11.32 15.44
C SER A 150 2.41 10.43 15.65
N TYR A 151 2.79 9.63 14.64
CA TYR A 151 3.88 8.65 14.72
C TYR A 151 5.03 8.94 13.75
N ARG A 152 5.00 10.09 13.05
CA ARG A 152 6.09 10.50 12.14
C ARG A 152 7.38 10.78 12.92
N GLY A 153 8.50 10.68 12.20
CA GLY A 153 9.84 10.89 12.79
C GLY A 153 10.38 9.72 13.61
N GLN A 154 9.62 8.62 13.75
CA GLN A 154 10.01 7.44 14.54
C GLN A 154 10.59 6.29 13.70
N GLY A 155 10.86 6.52 12.41
CA GLY A 155 11.43 5.50 11.53
C GLY A 155 10.44 4.47 10.95
N ILE A 156 9.14 4.57 11.28
CA ILE A 156 8.10 3.62 10.84
C ILE A 156 8.08 3.38 9.33
N GLY A 157 8.17 4.42 8.51
CA GLY A 157 8.18 4.26 7.05
C GLY A 157 9.34 3.39 6.57
N LYS A 158 10.52 3.52 7.19
CA LYS A 158 11.69 2.69 6.86
C LYS A 158 11.46 1.22 7.25
N GLU A 159 10.80 0.98 8.39
CA GLU A 159 10.47 -0.37 8.83
C GLU A 159 9.45 -1.03 7.91
N LEU A 160 8.43 -0.29 7.47
CA LEU A 160 7.45 -0.75 6.49
C LEU A 160 8.12 -1.09 5.15
N LEU A 161 9.01 -0.23 4.64
CA LEU A 161 9.78 -0.50 3.41
C LEU A 161 10.65 -1.76 3.54
N HIS A 162 11.29 -1.95 4.68
CA HIS A 162 12.07 -3.16 4.94
C HIS A 162 11.20 -4.42 4.96
N ALA A 163 10.05 -4.35 5.63
CA ALA A 163 9.07 -5.45 5.65
C ALA A 163 8.50 -5.75 4.26
N PHE A 164 8.27 -4.73 3.43
CA PHE A 164 7.83 -4.88 2.05
C PHE A 164 8.86 -5.64 1.20
N LYS A 165 10.14 -5.30 1.29
CA LYS A 165 11.21 -6.03 0.60
C LYS A 165 11.25 -7.51 1.01
N GLU A 166 11.14 -7.79 2.31
CA GLU A 166 11.08 -9.17 2.78
C GLU A 166 9.83 -9.92 2.32
N LEU A 167 8.68 -9.25 2.28
CA LEU A 167 7.45 -9.80 1.75
C LEU A 167 7.61 -10.16 0.27
N ALA A 168 8.23 -9.29 -0.53
CA ALA A 168 8.53 -9.56 -1.94
C ALA A 168 9.40 -10.83 -2.10
N VAL A 169 10.48 -10.94 -1.32
CA VAL A 169 11.35 -12.13 -1.32
C VAL A 169 10.56 -13.39 -0.92
N ALA A 170 9.72 -13.30 0.11
CA ALA A 170 8.88 -14.41 0.56
C ALA A 170 7.83 -14.82 -0.48
N LYS A 171 7.32 -13.87 -1.27
CA LYS A 171 6.45 -14.12 -2.44
C LYS A 171 7.21 -14.61 -3.66
N ASN A 172 8.52 -14.85 -3.55
CA ASN A 172 9.38 -15.26 -4.65
C ASN A 172 9.41 -14.23 -5.80
N CYS A 173 9.23 -12.94 -5.49
CA CYS A 173 9.43 -11.86 -6.45
C CYS A 173 10.92 -11.58 -6.65
N GLU A 174 11.28 -11.11 -7.84
CA GLU A 174 12.68 -10.76 -8.18
C GLU A 174 12.89 -9.25 -8.19
N ILE A 175 11.85 -8.51 -8.57
CA ILE A 175 11.87 -7.06 -8.71
C ILE A 175 10.81 -6.47 -7.80
N ILE A 176 11.19 -5.45 -7.04
CA ILE A 176 10.25 -4.53 -6.39
C ILE A 176 10.27 -3.19 -7.12
N ALA A 177 9.12 -2.56 -7.24
CA ALA A 177 8.95 -1.32 -7.99
C ALA A 177 8.19 -0.27 -7.18
N LEU A 178 8.38 1.01 -7.50
CA LEU A 178 7.60 2.13 -6.98
C LEU A 178 7.67 3.31 -7.96
N ASN A 179 6.72 4.23 -7.82
CA ASN A 179 6.76 5.52 -8.49
C ASN A 179 7.12 6.62 -7.47
N VAL A 180 8.02 7.54 -7.86
CA VAL A 180 8.37 8.70 -7.04
C VAL A 180 8.32 9.98 -7.87
N GLU A 181 7.58 10.97 -7.39
CA GLU A 181 7.48 12.26 -8.06
C GLU A 181 8.87 12.89 -8.17
N LYS A 182 9.24 13.39 -9.34
CA LYS A 182 10.58 13.97 -9.59
C LYS A 182 10.86 15.18 -8.70
N ALA A 183 9.82 15.91 -8.32
CA ALA A 183 9.91 17.04 -7.39
C ALA A 183 10.22 16.63 -5.94
N ASN A 184 9.97 15.37 -5.57
CA ASN A 184 10.21 14.85 -4.22
C ASN A 184 11.65 14.33 -4.07
N GLU A 185 12.62 15.25 -4.09
CA GLU A 185 14.05 14.93 -3.97
C GLU A 185 14.38 14.13 -2.70
N GLY A 186 13.64 14.36 -1.62
CA GLY A 186 13.80 13.63 -0.36
C GLY A 186 13.50 12.14 -0.51
N ALA A 187 12.34 11.80 -1.07
CA ALA A 187 11.93 10.42 -1.33
C ALA A 187 12.84 9.76 -2.39
N LEU A 188 13.17 10.48 -3.47
CA LEU A 188 14.09 9.98 -4.49
C LEU A 188 15.45 9.59 -3.90
N ASN A 189 16.02 10.44 -3.05
CA ASN A 189 17.30 10.16 -2.38
C ASN A 189 17.19 8.99 -1.39
N LEU A 190 16.05 8.83 -0.71
CA LEU A 190 15.78 7.68 0.14
C LEU A 190 15.77 6.39 -0.67
N TYR A 191 15.01 6.33 -1.77
CA TYR A 191 14.90 5.12 -2.58
C TYR A 191 16.22 4.74 -3.26
N LYS A 192 16.99 5.71 -3.77
CA LYS A 192 18.35 5.47 -4.26
C LYS A 192 19.26 4.85 -3.20
N LYS A 193 19.23 5.34 -1.95
CA LYS A 193 20.00 4.76 -0.84
C LYS A 193 19.54 3.35 -0.45
N LEU A 194 18.27 3.04 -0.69
CA LEU A 194 17.72 1.69 -0.50
C LEU A 194 18.06 0.75 -1.66
N GLY A 195 18.71 1.25 -2.72
CA GLY A 195 19.17 0.47 -3.87
C GLY A 195 18.16 0.35 -5.00
N TYR A 196 17.22 1.31 -5.09
CA TYR A 196 16.37 1.46 -6.27
C TYR A 196 17.10 2.26 -7.35
N GLU A 197 16.85 1.90 -8.60
CA GLU A 197 17.35 2.57 -9.80
C GLU A 197 16.17 3.06 -10.65
N SER A 198 16.31 4.23 -11.28
CA SER A 198 15.27 4.76 -12.16
C SER A 198 15.32 4.03 -13.51
N GLU A 199 14.18 3.53 -13.98
CA GLU A 199 14.10 2.77 -15.23
C GLU A 199 13.52 3.59 -16.38
N TYR A 200 12.43 4.32 -16.13
CA TYR A 200 11.82 5.24 -17.10
C TYR A 200 10.99 6.33 -16.40
N ASP A 201 10.65 7.35 -17.18
CA ASP A 201 9.84 8.48 -16.77
C ASP A 201 8.36 8.19 -17.02
N LEU A 202 7.50 8.64 -16.10
CA LEU A 202 6.05 8.56 -16.21
C LEU A 202 5.42 9.93 -15.98
N VAL A 203 4.22 10.11 -16.52
CA VAL A 203 3.33 11.22 -16.15
C VAL A 203 2.07 10.61 -15.56
N LEU A 204 1.82 10.90 -14.28
CA LEU A 204 0.63 10.45 -13.55
C LEU A 204 -0.11 11.67 -13.03
N SER A 205 -1.38 11.81 -13.40
CA SER A 205 -2.27 12.92 -13.04
C SER A 205 -1.66 14.31 -13.32
N GLY A 206 -0.81 14.39 -14.35
CA GLY A 206 -0.13 15.63 -14.76
C GLY A 206 1.20 15.92 -14.05
N HIS A 207 1.66 15.04 -13.17
CA HIS A 207 2.94 15.17 -12.46
C HIS A 207 3.99 14.22 -13.05
N ASP A 208 5.26 14.65 -13.06
CA ASP A 208 6.38 13.83 -13.51
C ASP A 208 6.85 12.88 -12.42
N TYR A 209 6.96 11.59 -12.76
CA TYR A 209 7.47 10.54 -11.88
C TYR A 209 8.70 9.85 -12.49
N TYR A 210 9.56 9.35 -11.60
CA TYR A 210 10.45 8.25 -11.93
C TYR A 210 9.78 6.95 -11.53
N HIS A 211 9.65 6.02 -12.47
CA HIS A 211 9.48 4.62 -12.12
C HIS A 211 10.82 4.06 -11.68
N MET A 212 10.86 3.45 -10.50
CA MET A 212 12.08 2.93 -9.90
C MET A 212 11.96 1.47 -9.53
N THR A 213 12.97 0.68 -9.87
CA THR A 213 13.02 -0.76 -9.61
C THR A 213 14.23 -1.14 -8.76
N GLN A 214 14.11 -2.23 -8.02
CA GLN A 214 15.21 -2.86 -7.30
C GLN A 214 15.12 -4.38 -7.46
N ASN A 215 16.25 -5.01 -7.80
CA ASN A 215 16.36 -6.46 -7.69
C ASN A 215 16.54 -6.89 -6.22
N VAL A 216 15.70 -7.81 -5.75
CA VAL A 216 15.71 -8.29 -4.35
C VAL A 216 16.32 -9.68 -4.18
N ARG A 217 16.67 -10.36 -5.27
CA ARG A 217 17.43 -11.62 -5.23
C ARG A 217 18.89 -11.35 -5.60
N SER A 218 19.72 -11.24 -4.56
CA SER A 218 21.18 -11.18 -4.65
C SER A 218 21.80 -12.32 -3.84
#